data_AF-B5AC71-F1
#
_entry.id   AF-B5AC71-F1
#
_cell.length_a   1.000
_cell.length_b   1.000
_cell.length_c   1.000
_cell.angle_alpha   90.00
_cell.angle_beta   90.00
_cell.angle_gamma   90.00
#
_symmetry.space_group_name_H-M   'P 1'
#
loop_
_entity.id
_entity.type
_entity.pdbx_description
1 polymer ?
#
loop_
_entity_poly.entity_id
_entity_poly.type
_entity_poly.pdbx_seq_one_letter_code
_entity_poly.pdbx_strand_id
1 'polypeptide(L)'
;STSSQILFILAPTLALALAMIMWTPFPLPIPYSDLNLSILFILAISSLTVYTILASGWASNSKYALIGALRAVAQTISYEVTLALIILCTLFLAGGFSLSAFSTLQQYMWLIFPLWPLALMWFVSTLAETNRAPFDLTEGESELVSGFNVEYAGGPFALFFLAEYANILMMNTLSAIIFLGSCLTPLMLST
;
A
#
# COMPACT_ATOMS: atom_id res chain seq x y z
N SER A 1 28.34 14.37 8.97
CA SER A 1 28.81 12.97 8.92
C SER A 1 28.31 12.20 10.13
N THR A 2 27.00 12.03 10.25
CA THR A 2 26.41 11.26 11.35
C THR A 2 25.17 10.48 10.89
N SER A 3 25.09 10.09 9.62
CA SER A 3 24.07 9.15 9.15
C SER A 3 24.58 7.72 9.25
N SER A 4 23.70 6.79 9.64
CA SER A 4 24.01 5.36 9.61
C SER A 4 24.03 4.89 8.15
N GLN A 5 25.22 4.89 7.54
CA GLN A 5 25.42 4.65 6.10
C GLN A 5 24.73 3.39 5.58
N ILE A 6 24.72 2.31 6.38
CA ILE A 6 24.06 1.05 6.03
C ILE A 6 22.54 1.24 5.93
N LEU A 7 21.89 1.83 6.93
CA LEU A 7 20.45 2.08 6.87
C LEU A 7 20.09 3.10 5.79
N PHE A 8 20.92 4.12 5.59
CA PHE A 8 20.66 5.15 4.60
C PHE A 8 20.56 4.57 3.18
N ILE A 9 21.42 3.62 2.83
CA ILE A 9 21.40 2.95 1.52
C ILE A 9 20.32 1.85 1.47
N LEU A 10 20.11 1.13 2.58
CA LEU A 10 19.20 -0.01 2.61
C LEU A 10 17.73 0.41 2.64
N ALA A 11 17.37 1.53 3.30
CA ALA A 11 15.97 1.94 3.43
C ALA A 11 15.25 2.18 2.08
N PRO A 12 15.80 2.95 1.12
CA PRO A 12 15.16 3.15 -0.19
C PRO A 12 15.09 1.88 -1.03
N THR A 13 16.13 1.03 -0.95
CA THR A 13 16.14 -0.24 -1.71
C THR A 13 15.12 -1.23 -1.17
N LEU A 14 14.95 -1.29 0.15
CA LEU A 14 13.94 -2.13 0.79
C LEU A 14 12.53 -1.59 0.53
N ALA A 15 12.33 -0.26 0.51
CA ALA A 15 11.04 0.35 0.17
C ALA A 15 10.56 -0.09 -1.22
N LEU A 16 11.42 -0.02 -2.23
CA LEU A 16 11.09 -0.47 -3.57
C LEU A 16 10.91 -2.00 -3.65
N ALA A 17 11.77 -2.77 -2.99
CA ALA A 17 11.66 -4.23 -2.98
C ALA A 17 10.32 -4.69 -2.42
N LEU A 18 9.87 -4.12 -1.30
CA LEU A 18 8.56 -4.41 -0.71
C LEU A 18 7.42 -4.00 -1.65
N ALA A 19 7.48 -2.79 -2.22
CA ALA A 19 6.47 -2.31 -3.15
C ALA A 19 6.30 -3.28 -4.34
N MET A 20 7.39 -3.83 -4.87
CA MET A 20 7.34 -4.79 -5.98
C MET A 20 6.86 -6.19 -5.56
N ILE A 21 7.24 -6.69 -4.39
CA ILE A 21 6.80 -8.02 -3.90
C ILE A 21 5.28 -8.05 -3.72
N MET A 22 4.66 -6.93 -3.33
CA MET A 22 3.21 -6.89 -3.17
C MET A 22 2.43 -7.14 -4.45
N TRP A 23 3.02 -6.98 -5.65
CA TRP A 23 2.34 -7.24 -6.93
C TRP A 23 2.13 -8.73 -7.22
N THR A 24 2.85 -9.63 -6.53
CA THR A 24 2.88 -11.06 -6.85
C THR A 24 1.53 -11.82 -6.80
N PRO A 25 0.60 -11.56 -5.86
CA PRO A 25 -0.65 -12.31 -5.77
C PRO A 25 -1.81 -11.69 -6.57
N PHE A 26 -1.60 -10.56 -7.27
CA PHE A 26 -2.68 -9.85 -7.95
C PHE A 26 -3.21 -10.64 -9.16
N PRO A 27 -4.52 -10.96 -9.21
CA PRO A 27 -5.12 -11.66 -10.34
C PRO A 27 -5.36 -10.71 -11.51
N LEU A 28 -4.45 -10.71 -12.49
CA LEU A 28 -4.51 -9.85 -13.68
C LEU A 28 -4.23 -10.64 -14.98
N PRO A 29 -5.15 -11.43 -15.55
CA PRO A 29 -6.30 -12.19 -15.04
C PRO A 29 -5.92 -13.51 -14.33
N ILE A 30 -4.66 -13.91 -14.40
CA ILE A 30 -4.06 -15.05 -13.68
C ILE A 30 -2.99 -14.44 -12.75
N PRO A 31 -2.95 -14.80 -11.46
CA PRO A 31 -1.92 -14.29 -10.56
C PRO A 31 -0.55 -14.88 -10.90
N TYR A 32 0.52 -14.13 -10.61
CA TYR A 32 1.89 -14.65 -10.78
C TYR A 32 2.16 -15.80 -9.80
N SER A 33 1.76 -15.63 -8.55
CA SER A 33 1.76 -16.70 -7.54
C SER A 33 0.37 -16.85 -6.94
N ASP A 34 -0.25 -18.01 -7.14
CA ASP A 34 -1.55 -18.32 -6.54
C ASP A 34 -1.38 -18.67 -5.06
N LEU A 35 -1.65 -17.69 -4.18
CA LEU A 35 -1.55 -17.82 -2.74
C LEU A 35 -2.94 -17.94 -2.11
N ASN A 36 -3.18 -19.03 -1.38
CA ASN A 36 -4.42 -19.22 -0.63
C ASN A 36 -4.72 -18.07 0.35
N LEU A 37 -3.68 -17.44 0.90
CA LEU A 37 -3.77 -16.34 1.87
C LEU A 37 -3.30 -15.01 1.27
N SER A 38 -3.59 -14.76 -0.01
CA SER A 38 -3.13 -13.56 -0.74
C SER A 38 -3.42 -12.22 -0.04
N ILE A 39 -4.59 -12.07 0.58
CA ILE A 39 -4.98 -10.82 1.25
C ILE A 39 -4.17 -10.59 2.52
N LEU A 40 -3.95 -11.64 3.31
CA LEU A 40 -3.10 -11.57 4.51
C LEU A 40 -1.64 -11.28 4.14
N PHE A 41 -1.18 -11.81 3.01
CA PHE A 41 0.16 -11.50 2.49
C PHE A 41 0.31 -10.02 2.15
N ILE A 42 -0.68 -9.40 1.51
CA ILE A 42 -0.64 -7.96 1.21
C ILE A 42 -0.64 -7.14 2.50
N LEU A 43 -1.53 -7.46 3.45
CA LEU A 43 -1.55 -6.80 4.78
C LEU A 43 -0.23 -6.97 5.55
N ALA A 44 0.43 -8.12 5.44
CA ALA A 44 1.71 -8.34 6.11
C ALA A 44 2.81 -7.46 5.48
N ILE A 45 2.84 -7.34 4.16
CA ILE A 45 3.87 -6.53 3.49
C ILE A 45 3.60 -5.03 3.65
N SER A 46 2.33 -4.57 3.61
CA SER A 46 2.00 -3.17 3.90
C SER A 46 2.56 -2.74 5.26
N SER A 47 2.40 -3.58 6.29
CA SER A 47 2.93 -3.31 7.63
C SER A 47 4.46 -3.20 7.66
N LEU A 48 5.14 -3.92 6.75
CA LEU A 48 6.59 -3.91 6.67
C LEU A 48 7.14 -2.63 6.02
N THR A 49 6.35 -1.98 5.14
CA THR A 49 6.74 -0.72 4.49
C THR A 49 6.96 0.41 5.49
N VAL A 50 6.24 0.40 6.62
CA VAL A 50 6.35 1.39 7.70
C VAL A 50 7.77 1.44 8.28
N TYR A 51 8.44 0.28 8.37
CA TYR A 51 9.83 0.23 8.84
C TYR A 51 10.81 0.91 7.89
N THR A 52 10.52 0.95 6.59
CA THR A 52 11.39 1.65 5.63
C THR A 52 11.35 3.16 5.82
N ILE A 53 10.17 3.71 6.14
CA ILE A 53 9.97 5.13 6.42
C ILE A 53 10.64 5.51 7.74
N LEU A 54 10.50 4.67 8.78
CA LEU A 54 11.18 4.89 10.05
C LEU A 54 12.71 4.81 9.90
N ALA A 55 13.20 3.81 9.17
CA ALA A 55 14.61 3.60 8.92
C ALA A 55 15.25 4.79 8.20
N SER A 56 14.57 5.37 7.20
CA SER A 56 15.07 6.52 6.44
C SER A 56 15.09 7.80 7.27
N GLY A 57 14.03 8.05 8.06
CA GLY A 57 13.96 9.19 8.98
C GLY A 57 14.97 9.13 10.12
N TRP A 58 15.30 7.93 10.61
CA TRP A 58 16.31 7.76 11.65
C TRP A 58 17.74 7.82 11.07
N ALA A 59 17.95 7.32 9.85
CA ALA A 59 19.26 7.30 9.20
C ALA A 59 19.77 8.70 8.80
N SER A 60 18.87 9.64 8.48
CA SER A 60 19.21 11.02 8.13
C SER A 60 19.77 11.82 9.32
N ASN A 61 19.40 11.48 10.55
CA ASN A 61 19.93 12.16 11.74
C ASN A 61 19.68 13.69 11.77
N SER A 62 18.63 14.16 11.08
CA SER A 62 18.05 15.48 11.29
C SER A 62 16.76 15.38 12.09
N LYS A 63 16.57 16.31 13.03
CA LYS A 63 15.39 16.32 13.92
C LYS A 63 14.09 16.46 13.11
N TYR A 64 14.10 17.25 12.05
CA TYR A 64 12.92 17.45 11.19
C TYR A 64 12.57 16.20 10.39
N ALA A 65 13.55 15.51 9.81
CA ALA A 65 13.30 14.25 9.10
C ALA A 65 12.77 13.16 10.02
N LEU A 66 13.30 13.06 11.25
CA LEU A 66 12.81 12.11 12.24
C LEU A 66 11.36 12.42 12.67
N ILE A 67 11.01 13.69 12.89
CA ILE A 67 9.64 14.09 13.23
C ILE A 67 8.69 13.81 12.07
N GLY A 68 9.10 14.09 10.83
CA GLY A 68 8.32 13.75 9.63
C GLY A 68 8.07 12.25 9.50
N ALA A 69 9.11 11.44 9.70
CA ALA A 69 8.99 9.98 9.67
C ALA A 69 8.08 9.44 10.78
N LEU A 70 8.16 9.97 12.00
CA LEU A 70 7.27 9.56 13.10
C LEU A 70 5.81 9.92 12.84
N ARG A 71 5.54 11.07 12.22
CA ARG A 71 4.18 11.44 11.78
C ARG A 71 3.66 10.48 10.71
N ALA A 72 4.51 10.15 9.73
CA ALA A 72 4.18 9.19 8.69
C ALA A 72 3.84 7.81 9.27
N VAL A 73 4.70 7.31 10.15
CA VAL A 73 4.51 6.00 10.82
C VAL A 73 3.22 5.98 11.64
N ALA A 74 2.93 7.04 12.39
CA ALA A 74 1.69 7.12 13.17
C ALA A 74 0.45 7.11 12.26
N GLN A 75 0.51 7.83 11.13
CA GLN A 75 -0.55 7.85 10.14
C GLN A 75 -0.75 6.47 9.50
N THR A 76 0.29 5.86 8.94
CA THR A 76 0.18 4.56 8.24
C THR A 76 -0.36 3.47 9.16
N ILE A 77 0.14 3.36 10.40
CA ILE A 77 -0.33 2.36 11.36
C ILE A 77 -1.81 2.59 11.72
N SER A 78 -2.23 3.85 11.91
CA SER A 78 -3.62 4.15 12.26
C SER A 78 -4.61 3.74 11.16
N TYR A 79 -4.26 3.97 9.89
CA TYR A 79 -5.11 3.61 8.75
C TYR A 79 -5.00 2.14 8.37
N GLU A 80 -3.88 1.48 8.64
CA GLU A 80 -3.72 0.04 8.44
C GLU A 80 -4.73 -0.78 9.27
N VAL A 81 -4.99 -0.36 10.52
CA VAL A 81 -6.01 -1.00 11.36
C VAL A 81 -7.40 -0.87 10.73
N THR A 82 -7.73 0.32 10.22
CA THR A 82 -9.03 0.53 9.54
C THR A 82 -9.14 -0.28 8.26
N LEU A 83 -8.04 -0.38 7.50
CA LEU A 83 -7.96 -1.12 6.26
C LEU A 83 -8.17 -2.63 6.52
N ALA A 84 -7.49 -3.18 7.53
CA ALA A 84 -7.64 -4.57 7.94
C ALA A 84 -9.08 -4.90 8.36
N LEU A 85 -9.76 -4.00 9.08
CA LEU A 85 -11.16 -4.17 9.49
C LEU A 85 -12.11 -4.12 8.28
N ILE A 86 -11.91 -3.21 7.33
CA ILE A 86 -12.74 -3.14 6.12
C ILE A 86 -12.57 -4.41 5.27
N ILE A 87 -11.32 -4.87 5.10
CA ILE A 87 -11.03 -6.15 4.42
C ILE A 87 -11.71 -7.30 5.13
N LEU A 88 -11.69 -7.34 6.47
CA LEU A 88 -12.35 -8.40 7.22
C LEU A 88 -13.86 -8.46 6.91
N CYS A 89 -14.53 -7.30 6.80
CA CYS A 89 -15.93 -7.25 6.41
C CYS A 89 -16.17 -7.80 4.99
N THR A 90 -15.30 -7.51 4.03
CA THR A 90 -15.43 -8.02 2.65
C THR A 90 -15.08 -9.51 2.56
N LEU A 91 -14.15 -10.00 3.38
CA LEU A 91 -13.79 -11.41 3.49
C LEU A 91 -14.95 -12.30 3.96
N PHE A 92 -15.80 -11.80 4.87
CA PHE A 92 -16.99 -12.54 5.30
C PHE A 92 -17.97 -12.81 4.15
N LEU A 93 -18.04 -11.89 3.18
CA LEU A 93 -18.85 -12.08 1.97
C LEU A 93 -18.15 -13.00 0.97
N ALA A 94 -16.81 -12.97 0.94
CA ALA A 94 -16.01 -13.81 0.06
C ALA A 94 -15.93 -15.28 0.43
N GLY A 95 -15.93 -15.59 1.73
CA GLY A 95 -15.75 -16.95 2.22
C GLY A 95 -14.32 -17.50 2.04
N GLY A 96 -13.36 -16.66 1.64
CA GLY A 96 -11.95 -17.04 1.45
C GLY A 96 -11.00 -15.85 1.41
N PHE A 97 -9.70 -16.10 1.61
CA PHE A 97 -8.63 -15.09 1.63
C PHE A 97 -7.89 -14.95 0.29
N SER A 98 -8.33 -15.68 -0.75
CA SER A 98 -7.77 -15.56 -2.09
C SER A 98 -8.37 -14.37 -2.82
N LEU A 99 -7.55 -13.58 -3.50
CA LEU A 99 -8.00 -12.47 -4.36
C LEU A 99 -8.83 -12.99 -5.54
N SER A 100 -8.58 -14.23 -5.98
CA SER A 100 -9.39 -14.91 -7.00
C SER A 100 -10.82 -15.20 -6.53
N ALA A 101 -11.11 -15.30 -5.22
CA ALA A 101 -12.48 -15.43 -4.74
C ALA A 101 -13.31 -14.16 -4.99
N PHE A 102 -12.69 -12.98 -5.02
CA PHE A 102 -13.41 -11.74 -5.27
C PHE A 102 -13.97 -11.64 -6.70
N SER A 103 -13.29 -12.26 -7.67
CA SER A 103 -13.79 -12.29 -9.06
C SER A 103 -15.00 -13.23 -9.21
N THR A 104 -15.08 -14.31 -8.43
CA THR A 104 -16.23 -15.22 -8.45
C THR A 104 -17.45 -14.63 -7.75
N LEU A 105 -17.26 -13.89 -6.64
CA LEU A 105 -18.35 -13.19 -5.95
C LEU A 105 -19.01 -12.12 -6.80
N GLN A 106 -18.20 -11.35 -7.55
CA GLN A 106 -18.65 -10.16 -8.26
C GLN A 106 -19.16 -10.45 -9.67
N GLN A 107 -19.46 -11.72 -9.99
CA GLN A 107 -19.98 -12.13 -11.30
C GLN A 107 -21.31 -11.45 -11.66
N TYR A 108 -22.22 -11.37 -10.70
CA TYR A 108 -23.57 -10.85 -10.94
C TYR A 108 -23.68 -9.35 -10.68
N MET A 109 -23.05 -8.86 -9.62
CA MET A 109 -23.07 -7.46 -9.21
C MET A 109 -21.74 -7.07 -8.57
N TRP A 110 -21.28 -5.85 -8.84
CA TRP A 110 -20.11 -5.28 -8.18
C TRP A 110 -20.36 -5.11 -6.68
N LEU A 111 -19.31 -5.35 -5.88
CA LEU A 111 -19.38 -5.26 -4.43
C LEU A 111 -19.60 -3.81 -3.94
N ILE A 112 -19.30 -2.82 -4.80
CA ILE A 112 -19.50 -1.40 -4.50
C ILE A 112 -20.96 -1.04 -4.22
N PHE A 113 -21.94 -1.72 -4.83
CA PHE A 113 -23.36 -1.43 -4.63
C PHE A 113 -23.86 -1.85 -3.24
N PRO A 114 -23.68 -3.11 -2.79
CA PRO A 114 -24.10 -3.51 -1.44
C PRO A 114 -23.23 -2.88 -0.35
N LEU A 115 -21.95 -2.59 -0.61
CA LEU A 115 -20.99 -2.10 0.40
C LEU A 115 -20.53 -0.66 0.16
N TRP A 116 -21.39 0.19 -0.42
CA TRP A 116 -21.00 1.56 -0.75
C TRP A 116 -20.39 2.39 0.41
N PRO A 117 -20.83 2.25 1.70
CA PRO A 117 -20.21 3.00 2.79
C PRO A 117 -18.81 2.47 3.13
N LEU A 118 -18.63 1.15 3.04
CA LEU A 118 -17.32 0.51 3.22
C LEU A 118 -16.37 0.87 2.08
N ALA A 119 -16.87 0.96 0.84
CA ALA A 119 -16.08 1.41 -0.31
C ALA A 119 -15.60 2.86 -0.16
N LEU A 120 -16.44 3.75 0.40
CA LEU A 120 -16.05 5.12 0.70
C LEU A 120 -15.00 5.20 1.82
N MET A 121 -15.21 4.48 2.93
CA MET A 121 -14.21 4.40 4.01
C MET A 121 -12.90 3.79 3.53
N TRP A 122 -12.99 2.76 2.68
CA TRP A 122 -11.85 2.13 2.03
C TRP A 122 -11.04 3.14 1.23
N PHE A 123 -11.70 3.89 0.35
CA PHE A 123 -11.02 4.87 -0.50
C PHE A 123 -10.27 5.93 0.32
N VAL A 124 -10.91 6.46 1.37
CA VAL A 124 -10.28 7.40 2.30
C VAL A 124 -9.08 6.76 3.02
N SER A 125 -9.21 5.51 3.48
CA SER A 125 -8.11 4.80 4.14
C SER A 125 -6.91 4.56 3.20
N THR A 126 -7.15 4.18 1.95
CA THR A 126 -6.07 3.97 0.97
C THR A 126 -5.36 5.26 0.55
N LEU A 127 -6.09 6.38 0.50
CA LEU A 127 -5.49 7.70 0.28
C LEU A 127 -4.58 8.10 1.45
N ALA A 128 -5.02 7.83 2.67
CA ALA A 128 -4.25 8.15 3.86
C ALA A 128 -3.02 7.25 4.04
N GLU A 129 -3.11 5.97 3.69
CA GLU A 129 -1.97 5.06 3.75
C GLU A 129 -0.89 5.39 2.71
N THR A 130 -1.28 5.86 1.53
CA THR A 130 -0.35 6.30 0.48
C THR A 130 0.16 7.73 0.68
N ASN A 131 -0.15 8.36 1.82
CA ASN A 131 0.25 9.73 2.18
C ASN A 131 -0.14 10.78 1.11
N ARG A 132 -1.24 10.58 0.37
CA ARG A 132 -1.66 11.51 -0.68
C ARG A 132 -2.61 12.57 -0.14
N ALA A 133 -2.57 13.74 -0.78
CA ALA A 133 -3.46 14.85 -0.46
C ALA A 133 -4.93 14.37 -0.43
N PRO A 134 -5.71 14.71 0.62
CA PRO A 134 -5.47 15.70 1.66
C PRO A 134 -4.66 15.24 2.89
N PHE A 135 -4.20 13.98 2.94
CA PHE A 135 -3.50 13.39 4.09
C PHE A 135 -1.97 13.42 3.94
N ASP A 136 -1.44 14.39 3.20
CA ASP A 136 0.00 14.55 3.01
C ASP A 136 0.65 15.35 4.16
N LEU A 137 0.54 14.81 5.38
CA LEU A 137 1.14 15.41 6.57
C LEU A 137 2.64 15.11 6.69
N THR A 138 3.14 14.21 5.85
CA THR A 138 4.48 13.64 5.90
C THR A 138 5.45 14.39 5.00
N GLU A 139 4.96 14.88 3.86
CA GLU A 139 5.73 15.67 2.91
C GLU A 139 5.42 17.16 2.99
N GLY A 140 4.36 17.54 3.70
CA GLY A 140 3.87 18.92 3.88
C GLY A 140 4.95 19.99 3.81
N GLU A 141 5.09 20.60 2.63
CA GLU A 141 6.12 21.59 2.29
C GLU A 141 6.03 22.83 3.20
N SER A 142 4.83 23.13 3.69
CA SER A 142 4.54 24.23 4.59
C SER A 142 5.06 24.01 6.02
N GLU A 143 5.24 22.76 6.45
CA GLU A 143 5.63 22.42 7.82
C GLU A 143 7.02 21.81 7.92
N LEU A 144 7.45 21.04 6.92
CA LEU A 144 8.68 20.24 7.00
C LEU A 144 9.63 20.40 5.80
N VAL A 145 9.36 21.31 4.85
CA VAL A 145 10.22 21.66 3.68
C VAL A 145 10.57 20.49 2.72
N SER A 146 10.38 19.23 3.13
CA SER A 146 10.31 17.98 2.33
C SER A 146 10.31 16.69 3.21
N GLY A 147 9.97 16.78 4.51
CA GLY A 147 9.70 15.61 5.35
C GLY A 147 10.91 14.72 5.65
N PHE A 148 10.76 13.41 5.44
CA PHE A 148 11.79 12.38 5.72
C PHE A 148 12.79 12.18 4.57
N ASN A 149 12.53 12.76 3.39
CA ASN A 149 13.36 12.63 2.19
C ASN A 149 14.38 13.76 2.00
N VAL A 150 14.41 14.75 2.90
CA VAL A 150 15.20 16.01 2.79
C VAL A 150 16.69 15.76 2.51
N GLU A 151 17.25 14.67 3.04
CA GLU A 151 18.68 14.38 2.93
C GLU A 151 19.04 13.41 1.78
N TYR A 152 18.04 12.84 1.13
CA TYR A 152 18.24 11.92 0.02
C TYR A 152 18.39 12.71 -1.29
N ALA A 153 19.51 12.54 -1.98
CA ALA A 153 19.78 13.18 -3.27
C ALA A 153 19.89 12.16 -4.40
N GLY A 154 19.38 12.50 -5.60
CA GLY A 154 19.57 11.73 -6.82
C GLY A 154 18.90 10.34 -6.81
N GLY A 155 19.70 9.27 -6.88
CA GLY A 155 19.22 7.89 -7.04
C GLY A 155 18.34 7.39 -5.89
N PRO A 156 18.82 7.41 -4.63
CA PRO A 156 18.02 7.03 -3.46
C PRO A 156 16.68 7.78 -3.31
N PHE A 157 16.65 9.06 -3.70
CA PHE A 157 15.42 9.84 -3.74
C PHE A 157 14.44 9.30 -4.79
N ALA A 158 14.92 9.01 -6.00
CA ALA A 158 14.10 8.42 -7.06
C ALA A 158 13.50 7.07 -6.66
N LEU A 159 14.20 6.27 -5.85
CA LEU A 159 13.68 4.99 -5.35
C LEU A 159 12.47 5.15 -4.42
N PHE A 160 12.44 6.19 -3.57
CA PHE A 160 11.27 6.46 -2.72
C PHE A 160 10.04 6.86 -3.54
N PHE A 161 10.20 7.77 -4.51
CA PHE A 161 9.09 8.12 -5.39
C PHE A 161 8.59 6.92 -6.17
N LEU A 162 9.50 6.11 -6.72
CA LEU A 162 9.09 4.90 -7.44
C LEU A 162 8.30 3.94 -6.54
N ALA A 163 8.76 3.74 -5.30
CA ALA A 163 8.06 2.90 -4.33
C ALA A 163 6.68 3.46 -3.94
N GLU A 164 6.58 4.77 -3.71
CA GLU A 164 5.31 5.43 -3.40
C GLU A 164 4.31 5.30 -4.56
N TYR A 165 4.73 5.61 -5.79
CA TYR A 165 3.88 5.44 -6.98
C TYR A 165 3.50 3.98 -7.24
N ALA A 166 4.40 3.03 -7.00
CA ALA A 166 4.09 1.61 -7.07
C ALA A 166 3.01 1.22 -6.05
N ASN A 167 3.08 1.73 -4.81
CA ASN A 167 2.07 1.51 -3.79
C ASN A 167 0.73 2.17 -4.14
N ILE A 168 0.72 3.37 -4.74
CA ILE A 168 -0.50 4.03 -5.22
C ILE A 168 -1.19 3.18 -6.29
N LEU A 169 -0.44 2.72 -7.28
CA LEU A 169 -0.99 1.87 -8.34
C LEU A 169 -1.54 0.57 -7.76
N MET A 170 -0.80 -0.05 -6.85
CA MET A 170 -1.20 -1.29 -6.20
C MET A 170 -2.46 -1.14 -5.32
N MET A 171 -2.58 -0.07 -4.53
CA MET A 171 -3.78 0.13 -3.72
C MET A 171 -5.03 0.37 -4.59
N ASN A 172 -4.85 1.02 -5.73
CA ASN A 172 -5.93 1.20 -6.71
C ASN A 172 -6.29 -0.09 -7.44
N THR A 173 -5.32 -0.96 -7.76
CA THR A 173 -5.64 -2.27 -8.33
C THR A 173 -6.35 -3.15 -7.30
N LEU A 174 -5.98 -3.06 -6.02
CA LEU A 174 -6.63 -3.80 -4.94
C LEU A 174 -8.07 -3.31 -4.71
N SER A 175 -8.30 -1.99 -4.72
CA SER A 175 -9.65 -1.43 -4.64
C SER A 175 -10.52 -1.87 -5.81
N ALA A 176 -9.96 -1.91 -7.02
CA ALA A 176 -10.65 -2.43 -8.20
C ALA A 176 -11.01 -3.92 -8.04
N ILE A 177 -10.11 -4.77 -7.54
CA ILE A 177 -10.41 -6.19 -7.33
C ILE A 177 -11.49 -6.39 -6.26
N ILE A 178 -11.42 -5.66 -5.15
CA ILE A 178 -12.36 -5.84 -4.04
C ILE A 178 -13.75 -5.28 -4.37
N PHE A 179 -13.85 -4.14 -5.06
CA PHE A 179 -15.15 -3.46 -5.26
C PHE A 179 -15.69 -3.44 -6.69
N LEU A 180 -14.81 -3.49 -7.69
CA LEU A 180 -15.10 -3.31 -9.11
C LEU A 180 -14.54 -4.47 -9.95
N GLY A 181 -14.67 -5.68 -9.42
CA GLY A 181 -14.14 -6.89 -10.04
C GLY A 181 -14.63 -7.05 -11.47
N SER A 182 -13.71 -7.39 -12.37
CA SER A 182 -14.06 -7.69 -13.76
C SER A 182 -14.75 -9.04 -13.85
N CYS A 183 -15.84 -9.10 -14.62
CA CYS A 183 -16.48 -10.37 -14.94
C CYS A 183 -15.54 -11.19 -15.82
N LEU A 184 -14.93 -12.23 -15.24
CA LEU A 184 -14.20 -13.24 -16.01
C LEU A 184 -15.24 -13.99 -16.85
N THR A 185 -15.39 -13.57 -18.11
CA THR A 185 -16.08 -14.43 -19.07
C THR A 185 -15.25 -15.71 -19.19
N PRO A 186 -15.85 -16.91 -18.97
CA PRO A 186 -15.12 -18.18 -19.02
C PRO A 186 -14.52 -18.49 -20.41
N LEU A 187 -14.81 -17.66 -21.42
CA LEU A 187 -14.32 -17.79 -22.79
C LEU A 187 -12.84 -17.42 -22.97
N MET A 188 -12.23 -16.68 -22.04
CA MET A 188 -10.82 -16.27 -22.12
C MET A 188 -9.83 -17.28 -21.49
N LEU A 189 -10.33 -18.35 -20.86
CA LEU A 189 -9.51 -19.37 -20.17
C LEU A 189 -9.25 -20.63 -21.03
N SER A 190 -9.75 -20.68 -22.26
CA SER A 190 -9.64 -21.86 -23.13
C SER A 190 -8.61 -21.74 -24.27
N THR A 191 -7.61 -20.86 -24.16
CA THR A 191 -6.47 -20.78 -25.08
C THR A 191 -5.20 -20.52 -24.31
#